data_AF-A0A1Y2S7V9-F1
#
_entry.id   AF-A0A1Y2S7V9-F1
#
_cell.length_a   1.000
_cell.length_b   1.000
_cell.length_c   1.000
_cell.angle_alpha   90.00
_cell.angle_beta   90.00
_cell.angle_gamma   90.00
#
_symmetry.space_group_name_H-M   'P 1'
#
loop_
_entity.id
_entity.type
_entity.pdbx_description
1 polymer ?
#
loop_
_entity_poly.entity_id
_entity_poly.type
_entity_poly.pdbx_seq_one_letter_code
_entity_poly.pdbx_strand_id
1 'polypeptide(L)'
;MMTLEELFCCVDDFCQKFIPLWEQQLIENNLLKRHRATSLSLSEVMTLLILFHMSHYRHFKAFYTEYVQQYLQTDFPGLVSYNRMITLKKRAIIPLCAFLSSRKEKSHGIAFIDSTRIAVCHNLRISRNKVFEGVAQRGKTSTGWFYGFKLHLIIDDGGEILAVKLTPGNIDDRQPVKALVTGLTGHIYGDKGY
;
A
#
# COMPACT_ATOMS: atom_id res chain seq x y z
N MET A 1 5.84 -20.21 -3.47
CA MET A 1 6.15 -18.89 -4.03
C MET A 1 5.19 -18.68 -5.18
N MET A 2 4.38 -17.62 -5.18
CA MET A 2 3.40 -17.35 -6.24
C MET A 2 4.14 -16.99 -7.54
N THR A 3 3.73 -17.58 -8.66
CA THR A 3 4.27 -17.28 -9.99
C THR A 3 3.81 -15.91 -10.50
N LEU A 4 4.46 -15.38 -11.55
CA LEU A 4 4.04 -14.12 -12.18
C LEU A 4 2.61 -14.20 -12.72
N GLU A 5 2.26 -15.32 -13.34
CA GLU A 5 0.94 -15.57 -13.93
C GLU A 5 -0.14 -15.64 -12.84
N GLU A 6 0.10 -16.40 -11.77
CA GLU A 6 -0.81 -16.47 -10.62
C GLU A 6 -1.02 -15.08 -9.98
N LEU A 7 0.07 -14.32 -9.80
CA LEU A 7 -0.01 -12.97 -9.28
C LEU A 7 -0.83 -12.06 -10.21
N PHE A 8 -0.56 -12.11 -11.51
CA PHE A 8 -1.28 -11.30 -12.49
C PHE A 8 -2.76 -11.64 -12.50
N CYS A 9 -3.15 -12.92 -12.62
CA CYS A 9 -4.54 -13.34 -12.58
C CYS A 9 -5.23 -12.87 -11.29
N CYS A 10 -4.56 -13.02 -10.15
CA CYS A 10 -5.09 -12.61 -8.84
C CYS A 10 -5.34 -11.10 -8.74
N VAL A 11 -4.50 -10.28 -9.37
CA VAL A 11 -4.65 -8.81 -9.45
C VAL A 11 -5.68 -8.42 -10.50
N ASP A 12 -5.68 -9.06 -11.66
CA ASP A 12 -6.58 -8.76 -12.76
C ASP A 12 -8.04 -9.10 -12.42
N ASP A 13 -8.30 -10.26 -11.83
CA ASP A 13 -9.62 -10.66 -11.33
C ASP A 13 -10.19 -9.64 -10.35
N PHE A 14 -9.34 -9.08 -9.49
CA PHE A 14 -9.73 -7.98 -8.60
C PHE A 14 -10.04 -6.71 -9.40
N CYS A 15 -9.17 -6.31 -10.32
CA CYS A 15 -9.34 -5.10 -11.13
C CYS A 15 -10.60 -5.15 -11.98
N GLN A 16 -10.93 -6.29 -12.59
CA GLN A 16 -12.15 -6.47 -13.39
C GLN A 16 -13.42 -6.22 -12.58
N LYS A 17 -13.43 -6.54 -11.28
CA LYS A 17 -14.57 -6.28 -10.37
C LYS A 17 -14.53 -4.87 -9.80
N PHE A 18 -13.36 -4.40 -9.38
CA PHE A 18 -13.21 -3.14 -8.64
C PHE A 18 -13.28 -1.91 -9.54
N ILE A 19 -12.61 -1.91 -10.70
CA ILE A 19 -12.47 -0.71 -11.54
C ILE A 19 -13.82 -0.17 -12.02
N PRO A 20 -14.76 -0.99 -12.56
CA PRO A 20 -16.04 -0.48 -13.04
C PRO A 20 -16.86 0.18 -11.92
N LEU A 21 -16.90 -0.43 -10.74
CA LEU A 21 -17.60 0.11 -9.57
C LEU A 21 -16.96 1.41 -9.08
N TRP A 22 -15.63 1.46 -9.07
CA TRP A 22 -14.91 2.65 -8.65
C TRP A 22 -15.09 3.80 -9.63
N GLU A 23 -15.05 3.54 -10.94
CA GLU A 23 -15.31 4.56 -11.97
C GLU A 23 -16.73 5.08 -11.89
N GLN A 24 -17.72 4.22 -11.68
CA GLN A 24 -19.11 4.62 -11.46
C GLN A 24 -19.24 5.58 -10.26
N GLN A 25 -18.66 5.23 -9.11
CA GLN A 25 -18.65 6.08 -7.92
C GLN A 25 -17.97 7.44 -8.18
N LEU A 26 -16.88 7.46 -8.96
CA LEU A 26 -16.21 8.71 -9.32
C LEU A 26 -17.08 9.61 -10.21
N ILE A 27 -17.87 9.03 -11.10
CA ILE A 27 -18.84 9.76 -11.94
C ILE A 27 -19.95 10.34 -11.07
N GLU A 28 -20.58 9.51 -10.23
CA GLU A 28 -21.68 9.92 -9.35
C GLU A 28 -21.30 11.06 -8.40
N ASN A 29 -20.06 11.05 -7.90
CA ASN A 29 -19.54 12.09 -7.00
C ASN A 29 -18.90 13.28 -7.73
N ASN A 30 -18.96 13.36 -9.07
CA ASN A 30 -18.30 14.39 -9.88
C ASN A 30 -16.78 14.52 -9.63
N LEU A 31 -16.12 13.41 -9.25
CA LEU A 31 -14.69 13.35 -9.00
C LEU A 31 -13.90 12.81 -10.18
N LEU A 32 -14.59 12.26 -11.20
CA LEU A 32 -13.94 11.69 -12.37
C LEU A 32 -13.16 12.77 -13.14
N LYS A 33 -11.86 12.54 -13.26
CA LYS A 33 -10.99 13.31 -14.15
C LYS A 33 -10.81 12.53 -15.45
N ARG A 34 -10.54 13.25 -16.55
CA ARG A 34 -10.31 12.66 -17.89
C ARG A 34 -9.42 11.42 -17.81
N HIS A 35 -9.98 10.25 -18.09
CA HIS A 35 -9.23 9.02 -18.23
C HIS A 35 -8.62 8.98 -19.63
N ARG A 36 -7.29 8.91 -19.72
CA ARG A 36 -6.59 8.68 -20.99
C ARG A 36 -6.14 7.23 -21.02
N ALA A 37 -6.46 6.55 -22.13
CA ALA A 37 -5.96 5.22 -22.42
C ALA A 37 -4.43 5.18 -22.28
N THR A 38 -3.95 4.09 -21.72
CA THR A 38 -2.54 3.84 -21.45
C THR A 38 -2.17 2.48 -22.04
N SER A 39 -0.92 2.34 -22.46
CA SER A 39 -0.40 1.09 -23.01
C SER A 39 -0.45 -0.05 -21.99
N LEU A 40 -0.10 0.25 -20.74
CA LEU A 40 -0.32 -0.65 -19.61
C LEU A 40 -1.68 -0.35 -18.97
N SER A 41 -2.44 -1.42 -18.75
CA SER A 41 -3.61 -1.46 -17.89
C SER A 41 -3.25 -1.23 -16.42
N LEU A 42 -4.27 -1.01 -15.59
CA LEU A 42 -4.06 -0.78 -14.16
C LEU A 42 -3.64 -2.06 -13.43
N SER A 43 -4.15 -3.22 -13.85
CA SER A 43 -3.75 -4.53 -13.30
C SER A 43 -2.29 -4.85 -13.60
N GLU A 44 -1.80 -4.56 -14.81
CA GLU A 44 -0.36 -4.69 -15.13
C GLU A 44 0.50 -3.76 -14.26
N VAL A 45 0.09 -2.49 -14.10
CA VAL A 45 0.83 -1.53 -13.25
C VAL A 45 0.87 -1.99 -11.79
N MET A 46 -0.25 -2.49 -11.26
CA MET A 46 -0.33 -3.04 -9.90
C MET A 46 0.54 -4.29 -9.75
N THR A 47 0.49 -5.20 -10.71
CA THR A 47 1.28 -6.43 -10.73
C THR A 47 2.78 -6.13 -10.66
N LEU A 48 3.27 -5.20 -11.50
CA LEU A 48 4.67 -4.78 -11.48
C LEU A 48 5.09 -4.12 -10.15
N LEU A 49 4.18 -3.41 -9.50
CA LEU A 49 4.43 -2.79 -8.19
C LEU A 49 4.52 -3.83 -7.06
N ILE A 50 3.65 -4.85 -7.08
CA ILE A 50 3.69 -5.94 -6.10
C ILE A 50 4.92 -6.80 -6.34
N LEU A 51 5.19 -7.16 -7.61
CA LEU A 51 6.36 -7.92 -8.01
C LEU A 51 7.66 -7.23 -7.59
N PHE A 52 7.75 -5.90 -7.69
CA PHE A 52 8.91 -5.15 -7.19
C PHE A 52 9.20 -5.47 -5.72
N HIS A 53 8.19 -5.46 -4.86
CA HIS A 53 8.36 -5.75 -3.44
C HIS A 53 8.69 -7.23 -3.16
N MET A 54 8.21 -8.15 -4.00
CA MET A 54 8.56 -9.57 -3.93
C MET A 54 9.96 -9.88 -4.48
N SER A 55 10.49 -9.03 -5.38
CA SER A 55 11.76 -9.25 -6.07
C SER A 55 13.00 -8.88 -5.24
N HIS A 56 12.83 -8.28 -4.06
CA HIS A 56 13.91 -7.79 -3.19
C HIS A 56 14.86 -6.75 -3.82
N TYR A 57 14.52 -6.15 -4.97
CA TYR A 57 15.28 -5.04 -5.52
C TYR A 57 15.26 -3.83 -4.58
N ARG A 58 16.43 -3.22 -4.37
CA ARG A 58 16.58 -2.08 -3.44
C ARG A 58 15.80 -0.84 -3.87
N HIS A 59 15.69 -0.60 -5.17
CA HIS A 59 14.96 0.55 -5.70
C HIS A 59 14.28 0.21 -7.01
N PHE A 60 13.14 0.86 -7.23
CA PHE A 60 12.28 0.54 -8.37
C PHE A 60 12.94 0.83 -9.73
N LYS A 61 13.89 1.77 -9.81
CA LYS A 61 14.56 2.09 -11.08
C LYS A 61 15.28 0.87 -11.65
N ALA A 62 16.23 0.28 -10.91
CA ALA A 62 16.90 -0.96 -11.32
C ALA A 62 15.91 -2.09 -11.62
N PHE A 63 14.94 -2.34 -10.71
CA PHE A 63 13.91 -3.35 -10.96
C PHE A 63 13.24 -3.17 -12.33
N TYR A 64 12.84 -1.94 -12.64
CA TYR A 64 12.14 -1.68 -13.89
C TYR A 64 13.08 -1.71 -15.11
N THR A 65 14.23 -1.04 -15.05
CA THR A 65 15.09 -0.86 -16.23
C THR A 65 16.00 -2.06 -16.52
N GLU A 66 16.42 -2.78 -15.49
CA GLU A 66 17.38 -3.88 -15.59
C GLU A 66 16.71 -5.25 -15.57
N TYR A 67 15.50 -5.36 -14.98
CA TYR A 67 14.76 -6.62 -14.96
C TYR A 67 13.51 -6.58 -15.84
N VAL A 68 12.49 -5.77 -15.49
CA VAL A 68 11.20 -5.77 -16.20
C VAL A 68 11.38 -5.47 -17.70
N GLN A 69 12.10 -4.40 -18.03
CA GLN A 69 12.34 -4.01 -19.42
C GLN A 69 13.27 -4.96 -20.19
N GLN A 70 14.02 -5.84 -19.52
CA GLN A 70 14.93 -6.77 -20.21
C GLN A 70 14.31 -8.15 -20.39
N TYR A 71 13.57 -8.62 -19.39
CA TYR A 71 13.13 -10.03 -19.33
C TYR A 71 11.62 -10.22 -19.38
N LEU A 72 10.81 -9.20 -19.10
CA LEU A 72 9.34 -9.32 -19.02
C LEU A 72 8.62 -8.63 -20.19
N GLN A 73 9.31 -8.38 -21.31
CA GLN A 73 8.70 -7.73 -22.48
C GLN A 73 7.63 -8.61 -23.14
N THR A 74 7.81 -9.93 -23.11
CA THR A 74 6.84 -10.89 -23.64
C THR A 74 5.59 -10.93 -22.79
N ASP A 75 5.73 -10.84 -21.47
CA ASP A 75 4.63 -10.88 -20.53
C ASP A 75 3.86 -9.54 -20.50
N PHE A 76 4.57 -8.44 -20.75
CA PHE A 76 4.02 -7.08 -20.79
C PHE A 76 4.36 -6.40 -22.13
N PRO A 77 3.71 -6.75 -23.25
CA PRO A 77 4.06 -6.22 -24.57
C PRO A 77 3.84 -4.70 -24.68
N GLY A 78 2.99 -4.14 -23.82
CA GLY A 78 2.70 -2.71 -23.72
C GLY A 78 3.66 -1.91 -22.83
N LEU A 79 4.83 -2.43 -22.45
CA LEU A 79 5.77 -1.76 -21.55
C LEU A 79 6.09 -0.33 -21.99
N VAL A 80 6.18 0.56 -21.01
CA VAL A 80 6.42 2.00 -21.22
C VAL A 80 7.82 2.39 -20.75
N SER A 81 8.26 3.60 -21.09
CA SER A 81 9.50 4.14 -20.52
C SER A 81 9.41 4.26 -18.99
N TYR A 82 10.55 4.19 -18.30
CA TYR A 82 10.60 4.36 -16.84
C TYR A 82 9.86 5.63 -16.36
N ASN A 83 10.08 6.77 -17.02
CA ASN A 83 9.43 8.04 -16.67
C ASN A 83 7.90 7.95 -16.81
N ARG A 84 7.42 7.25 -17.84
CA ARG A 84 6.00 7.01 -18.01
C ARG A 84 5.46 6.10 -16.91
N MET A 85 6.18 5.03 -16.56
CA MET A 85 5.80 4.13 -15.47
C MET A 85 5.65 4.90 -14.14
N ILE A 86 6.59 5.78 -13.79
CA ILE A 86 6.50 6.61 -12.56
C ILE A 86 5.22 7.44 -12.51
N THR A 87 4.74 7.91 -13.67
CA THR A 87 3.47 8.64 -13.75
C THR A 87 2.27 7.71 -13.58
N LEU A 88 2.32 6.51 -14.17
CA LEU A 88 1.24 5.51 -14.06
C LEU A 88 1.08 4.98 -12.63
N LYS A 89 2.17 4.77 -11.90
CA LYS A 89 2.15 4.33 -10.50
C LYS A 89 1.21 5.15 -9.61
N LYS A 90 1.13 6.46 -9.85
CA LYS A 90 0.28 7.37 -9.06
C LYS A 90 -1.20 6.99 -9.15
N ARG A 91 -1.63 6.36 -10.25
CA ARG A 91 -3.01 5.89 -10.45
C ARG A 91 -3.31 4.62 -9.65
N ALA A 92 -2.29 3.83 -9.31
CA ALA A 92 -2.46 2.55 -8.65
C ALA A 92 -2.66 2.65 -7.14
N ILE A 93 -2.46 3.81 -6.50
CA ILE A 93 -2.52 3.91 -5.03
C ILE A 93 -3.87 3.53 -4.45
N ILE A 94 -4.98 4.05 -4.99
CA ILE A 94 -6.33 3.75 -4.51
C ILE A 94 -6.70 2.28 -4.79
N PRO A 95 -6.50 1.75 -6.02
CA PRO A 95 -6.64 0.32 -6.29
C PRO A 95 -5.80 -0.59 -5.39
N LEU A 96 -4.54 -0.23 -5.09
CA LEU A 96 -3.69 -1.02 -4.18
C LEU A 96 -4.21 -0.99 -2.74
N CYS A 97 -4.72 0.14 -2.26
CA CYS A 97 -5.35 0.22 -0.94
C CYS A 97 -6.64 -0.61 -0.88
N ALA A 98 -7.44 -0.60 -1.94
CA ALA A 98 -8.63 -1.42 -2.05
C ALA A 98 -8.30 -2.92 -2.16
N PHE A 99 -7.26 -3.25 -2.94
CA PHE A 99 -6.73 -4.62 -3.04
C PHE A 99 -6.23 -5.11 -1.69
N LEU A 100 -5.40 -4.33 -0.97
CA LEU A 100 -4.99 -4.68 0.39
C LEU A 100 -6.19 -4.88 1.32
N SER A 101 -7.24 -4.05 1.17
CA SER A 101 -8.45 -4.17 1.98
C SER A 101 -9.28 -5.40 1.65
N SER A 102 -9.27 -5.89 0.40
CA SER A 102 -9.95 -7.12 0.01
C SER A 102 -9.20 -8.39 0.41
N ARG A 103 -7.92 -8.27 0.83
CA ARG A 103 -7.11 -9.37 1.36
C ARG A 103 -7.16 -9.50 2.89
N LYS A 104 -7.99 -8.70 3.57
CA LYS A 104 -8.12 -8.79 5.01
C LYS A 104 -8.95 -10.01 5.39
N GLU A 105 -8.40 -10.86 6.25
CA GLU A 105 -9.09 -12.04 6.75
C GLU A 105 -10.02 -11.72 7.92
N LYS A 106 -10.91 -12.67 8.25
CA LYS A 106 -11.72 -12.58 9.46
C LYS A 106 -10.92 -13.10 10.65
N SER A 107 -11.11 -12.47 11.81
CA SER A 107 -10.47 -12.93 13.05
C SER A 107 -10.95 -14.34 13.43
N HIS A 108 -10.00 -15.22 13.77
CA HIS A 108 -10.25 -16.56 14.29
C HIS A 108 -10.14 -16.67 15.82
N GLY A 109 -9.96 -15.54 16.51
CA GLY A 109 -10.08 -15.47 17.98
C GLY A 109 -8.85 -14.94 18.71
N ILE A 110 -7.65 -15.00 18.11
CA ILE A 110 -6.43 -14.40 18.65
C ILE A 110 -5.85 -13.47 17.60
N ALA A 111 -5.48 -12.26 18.02
CA ALA A 111 -4.86 -11.27 17.15
C ALA A 111 -3.75 -10.51 17.86
N PHE A 112 -2.76 -10.05 17.10
CA PHE A 112 -1.63 -9.29 17.57
C PHE A 112 -1.64 -7.91 16.93
N ILE A 113 -1.43 -6.86 17.73
CA ILE A 113 -1.35 -5.48 17.26
C ILE A 113 0.04 -4.90 17.54
N ASP A 114 0.61 -4.27 16.51
CA ASP A 114 1.82 -3.48 16.66
C ASP A 114 1.79 -2.26 15.73
N SER A 115 2.62 -1.24 16.05
CA SER A 115 2.85 -0.10 15.17
C SER A 115 4.30 -0.01 14.73
N THR A 116 4.51 0.35 13.46
CA THR A 116 5.84 0.66 12.93
C THR A 116 5.91 2.08 12.41
N ARG A 117 7.05 2.75 12.65
CA ARG A 117 7.27 4.12 12.17
C ARG A 117 7.62 4.11 10.68
N ILE A 118 6.98 4.99 9.91
CA ILE A 118 7.32 5.30 8.53
C ILE A 118 7.88 6.72 8.50
N ALA A 119 9.21 6.83 8.50
CA ALA A 119 9.88 8.12 8.38
C ALA A 119 9.88 8.59 6.92
N VAL A 120 9.35 9.79 6.66
CA VAL A 120 9.26 10.32 5.29
C VAL A 120 10.45 11.21 4.92
N CYS A 121 11.19 11.70 5.90
CA CYS A 121 12.46 12.39 5.71
C CYS A 121 13.34 12.32 6.97
N HIS A 122 14.61 12.71 6.82
CA HIS A 122 15.50 12.91 7.96
C HIS A 122 15.04 14.12 8.80
N ASN A 123 15.19 14.05 10.13
CA ASN A 123 14.72 15.10 11.06
C ASN A 123 15.26 16.51 10.73
N LEU A 124 16.51 16.59 10.26
CA LEU A 124 17.13 17.86 9.85
C LEU A 124 16.47 18.50 8.60
N ARG A 125 15.65 17.75 7.87
CA ARG A 125 15.00 18.19 6.61
C ARG A 125 13.50 18.45 6.78
N ILE A 126 12.96 18.38 8.00
CA ILE A 126 11.52 18.56 8.25
C ILE A 126 11.03 19.89 7.69
N SER A 127 11.72 21.00 7.97
CA SER A 127 11.34 22.33 7.49
C SER A 127 11.37 22.49 5.96
N ARG A 128 11.96 21.54 5.24
CA ARG A 128 12.05 21.54 3.76
C ARG A 128 11.13 20.49 3.13
N ASN A 129 10.41 19.68 3.92
CA ASN A 129 9.51 18.65 3.41
C ASN A 129 8.18 19.29 3.00
N LYS A 130 7.99 19.45 1.69
CA LYS A 130 6.74 19.95 1.10
C LYS A 130 5.76 18.84 0.70
N VAL A 131 6.23 17.59 0.63
CA VAL A 131 5.43 16.47 0.08
C VAL A 131 4.36 16.01 1.07
N PHE A 132 4.69 16.01 2.36
CA PHE A 132 3.79 15.58 3.43
C PHE A 132 3.46 16.70 4.42
N GLU A 133 3.62 17.95 3.98
CA GLU A 133 3.28 19.13 4.77
C GLU A 133 1.80 19.07 5.20
N GLY A 134 1.53 19.34 6.48
CA GLY A 134 0.18 19.28 7.06
C GLY A 134 -0.35 17.87 7.38
N VAL A 135 0.26 16.81 6.85
CA VAL A 135 -0.22 15.42 7.03
C VAL A 135 0.73 14.57 7.89
N ALA A 136 2.03 14.62 7.61
CA ALA A 136 3.03 13.96 8.44
C ALA A 136 3.30 14.79 9.70
N GLN A 137 3.54 14.10 10.82
CA GLN A 137 3.81 14.73 12.12
C GLN A 137 5.06 14.13 12.76
N ARG A 138 5.63 14.89 13.71
CA ARG A 138 6.83 14.46 14.44
C ARG A 138 6.45 13.50 15.56
N GLY A 139 6.93 12.27 15.46
CA GLY A 139 6.71 11.21 16.44
C GLY A 139 7.98 10.81 17.18
N LYS A 140 7.84 10.04 18.26
CA LYS A 140 8.95 9.45 19.02
C LYS A 140 8.73 7.96 19.17
N THR A 141 9.79 7.18 18.95
CA THR A 141 9.86 5.75 19.25
C THR A 141 10.98 5.50 20.26
N SER A 142 11.15 4.25 20.72
CA SER A 142 12.31 3.82 21.50
C SER A 142 13.64 4.17 20.81
N THR A 143 13.69 4.09 19.48
CA THR A 143 14.87 4.44 18.66
C THR A 143 15.08 5.93 18.43
N GLY A 144 14.18 6.78 18.91
CA GLY A 144 14.29 8.24 18.83
C GLY A 144 13.17 8.92 18.04
N TRP A 145 13.39 10.22 17.76
CA TRP A 145 12.44 11.06 17.03
C TRP A 145 12.43 10.75 15.52
N PHE A 146 11.26 10.86 14.90
CA PHE A 146 11.09 10.78 13.46
C PHE A 146 10.02 11.76 12.99
N TYR A 147 9.98 12.04 11.69
CA TYR A 147 8.90 12.78 11.05
C TYR A 147 8.25 11.91 9.98
N GLY A 148 6.93 11.73 10.07
CA GLY A 148 6.21 10.84 9.17
C GLY A 148 4.93 10.29 9.80
N PHE A 149 4.75 8.98 9.65
CA PHE A 149 3.53 8.26 10.00
C PHE A 149 3.83 7.07 10.91
N LYS A 150 2.79 6.56 11.57
CA LYS A 150 2.77 5.22 12.16
C LYS A 150 1.82 4.34 11.36
N LEU A 151 2.29 3.16 11.01
CA LEU A 151 1.48 2.10 10.42
C LEU A 151 1.11 1.13 11.53
N HIS A 152 -0.17 1.04 11.85
CA HIS A 152 -0.74 0.09 12.79
C HIS A 152 -1.25 -1.11 12.02
N LEU A 153 -0.84 -2.31 12.44
CA LEU A 153 -1.20 -3.57 11.82
C LEU A 153 -1.79 -4.48 12.89
N ILE A 154 -2.92 -5.13 12.58
CA ILE A 154 -3.42 -6.27 13.32
C ILE A 154 -3.26 -7.50 12.43
N ILE A 155 -2.59 -8.53 12.96
CA ILE A 155 -2.46 -9.84 12.34
C ILE A 155 -3.09 -10.91 13.24
N ASP A 156 -3.50 -12.05 12.68
CA ASP A 156 -3.85 -13.22 13.49
C ASP A 156 -2.60 -14.05 13.89
N ASP A 157 -2.83 -15.18 14.54
CA ASP A 157 -1.79 -16.14 14.93
C ASP A 157 -1.20 -16.95 13.76
N GLY A 158 -1.84 -16.92 12.59
CA GLY A 158 -1.31 -17.43 11.32
C GLY A 158 -0.43 -16.41 10.56
N GLY A 159 -0.46 -15.15 10.96
CA GLY A 159 0.26 -14.05 10.30
C GLY A 159 -0.56 -13.35 9.20
N GLU A 160 -1.86 -13.66 9.08
CA GLU A 160 -2.75 -13.03 8.12
C GLU A 160 -3.17 -11.64 8.57
N ILE A 161 -3.32 -10.71 7.62
CA ILE A 161 -3.66 -9.32 7.93
C ILE A 161 -5.16 -9.22 8.24
N LEU A 162 -5.49 -8.74 9.44
CA LEU A 162 -6.88 -8.49 9.85
C LEU A 162 -7.28 -7.01 9.66
N ALA A 163 -6.40 -6.09 10.08
CA ALA A 163 -6.68 -4.65 10.00
C ALA A 163 -5.40 -3.84 9.81
N VAL A 164 -5.54 -2.71 9.12
CA VAL A 164 -4.44 -1.78 8.85
C VAL A 164 -4.94 -0.36 9.01
N LYS A 165 -4.14 0.50 9.66
CA LYS A 165 -4.41 1.94 9.75
C LYS A 165 -3.12 2.75 9.74
N LEU A 166 -3.12 3.83 8.96
CA LEU A 166 -2.04 4.80 8.95
C LEU A 166 -2.44 6.03 9.78
N THR A 167 -1.57 6.48 10.67
CA THR A 167 -1.78 7.69 11.48
C THR A 167 -0.57 8.62 11.37
N PRO A 168 -0.72 9.94 11.60
CA PRO A 168 0.44 10.82 11.75
C PRO A 168 1.35 10.37 12.90
N GLY A 169 2.66 10.65 12.78
CA GLY A 169 3.67 10.10 13.68
C GLY A 169 3.51 10.43 15.18
N ASN A 170 2.76 11.49 15.51
CA ASN A 170 2.52 11.95 16.87
C ASN A 170 1.27 11.34 17.53
N ILE A 171 0.52 10.49 16.82
CA ILE A 171 -0.66 9.84 17.39
C ILE A 171 -0.24 8.74 18.36
N ASP A 172 -0.93 8.70 19.50
CA ASP A 172 -0.80 7.65 20.52
C ASP A 172 -1.36 6.33 19.98
N ASP A 173 -0.63 5.23 20.19
CA ASP A 173 -0.92 3.93 19.57
C ASP A 173 -2.27 3.34 19.99
N ARG A 174 -2.80 3.79 21.14
CA ARG A 174 -4.10 3.37 21.68
C ARG A 174 -5.29 4.02 20.97
N GLN A 175 -5.10 5.21 20.38
CA GLN A 175 -6.18 5.93 19.70
C GLN A 175 -6.76 5.17 18.49
N PRO A 176 -5.96 4.61 17.56
CA PRO A 176 -6.49 3.90 16.41
C PRO A 176 -7.11 2.54 16.75
N VAL A 177 -6.83 1.96 17.93
CA VAL A 177 -7.27 0.60 18.32
C VAL A 177 -8.77 0.44 18.13
N LYS A 178 -9.59 1.33 18.68
CA LYS A 178 -11.06 1.23 18.58
C LYS A 178 -11.56 1.09 17.13
N ALA A 179 -10.90 1.75 16.18
CA ALA A 179 -11.27 1.66 14.77
C ALA A 179 -10.72 0.39 14.10
N LEU A 180 -9.55 -0.08 14.53
CA LEU A 180 -8.92 -1.29 14.00
C LEU A 180 -9.63 -2.58 14.43
N VAL A 181 -10.22 -2.59 15.62
CA VAL A 181 -10.88 -3.76 16.19
C VAL A 181 -12.35 -3.90 15.81
N THR A 182 -12.91 -2.91 15.10
CA THR A 182 -14.30 -2.94 14.64
C THR A 182 -14.53 -4.15 13.75
N GLY A 183 -15.42 -5.06 14.18
CA GLY A 183 -15.74 -6.29 13.46
C GLY A 183 -14.79 -7.46 13.73
N LEU A 184 -13.73 -7.25 14.53
CA LEU A 184 -12.90 -8.35 15.03
C LEU A 184 -13.55 -8.95 16.28
N THR A 185 -13.34 -10.26 16.46
CA THR A 185 -13.79 -11.00 17.63
C THR A 185 -12.61 -11.68 18.31
N GLY A 186 -12.75 -12.02 19.60
CA GLY A 186 -11.70 -12.68 20.38
C GLY A 186 -10.80 -11.72 21.14
N HIS A 187 -9.55 -12.14 21.36
CA HIS A 187 -8.55 -11.46 22.16
C HIS A 187 -7.49 -10.78 21.28
N ILE A 188 -7.09 -9.58 21.69
CA ILE A 188 -6.02 -8.81 21.04
C ILE A 188 -4.88 -8.61 22.02
N TYR A 189 -3.68 -8.91 21.55
CA TYR A 189 -2.44 -8.80 22.31
C TYR A 189 -1.56 -7.73 21.66
N GLY A 190 -1.12 -6.76 22.46
CA GLY A 190 -0.18 -5.72 22.04
C GLY A 190 1.00 -5.64 22.99
N ASP A 191 2.02 -4.89 22.60
CA ASP A 191 3.11 -4.55 23.50
C ASP A 191 2.64 -3.55 24.59
N LYS A 192 3.57 -3.12 25.46
CA LYS A 192 3.27 -2.18 26.54
C LYS A 192 2.75 -0.82 26.05
N GLY A 193 2.92 -0.48 24.78
CA GLY A 193 2.45 0.76 24.18
C GLY A 193 0.93 0.80 23.95
N TYR A 194 0.25 -0.35 24.00
CA TYR A 194 -1.19 -0.51 23.77
C TYR A 194 -2.02 -0.65 25.05
#